data_AF-A0A914JQC6-F1
#
_entry.id   AF-A0A914JQC6-F1
#
_cell.length_a   1.000
_cell.length_b   1.000
_cell.length_c   1.000
_cell.angle_alpha   90.00
_cell.angle_beta   90.00
_cell.angle_gamma   90.00
#
_symmetry.space_group_name_H-M   'P 1'
#
loop_
_entity.id
_entity.type
_entity.pdbx_description
1 polymer ?
#
loop_
_entity_poly.entity_id
_entity_poly.type
_entity_poly.pdbx_seq_one_letter_code
_entity_poly.pdbx_strand_id
1 'polypeptide(L)'
;MGARLDRIRWTIVGFTVLISGLCFIRPNLNALALMSYSVPSIFVIYYEGSNTGIPATLTTTWRIFVLWAIASTCWFSDRLLCDVWLYLGVPYLHAIFHLISSVAGYHVFVMFSLVDIKRRDTEHKFNPVIRHFPIDKATWYTVPYITLVDKDVVHVE
;
A
#
# COMPACT_ATOMS: atom_id res chain seq x y z
N MET A 1 6.77 -15.49 25.34
CA MET A 1 6.18 -14.82 24.16
C MET A 1 7.15 -14.76 22.96
N GLY A 2 8.42 -14.34 23.16
CA GLY A 2 9.42 -14.17 22.09
C GLY A 2 9.65 -15.39 21.19
N ALA A 3 9.93 -16.57 21.76
CA ALA A 3 10.21 -17.79 20.99
C ALA A 3 9.05 -18.24 20.05
N ARG A 4 7.79 -17.90 20.37
CA ARG A 4 6.62 -18.19 19.51
C ARG A 4 6.54 -17.21 18.34
N LEU A 5 6.81 -15.92 18.59
CA LEU A 5 6.87 -14.89 17.56
C LEU A 5 8.01 -15.13 16.58
N ASP A 6 9.18 -15.50 17.08
CA ASP A 6 10.34 -15.78 16.22
C ASP A 6 10.09 -17.02 15.34
N ARG A 7 9.45 -18.06 15.88
CA ARG A 7 9.04 -19.22 15.09
C ARG A 7 8.06 -18.82 13.97
N ILE A 8 7.05 -17.99 14.27
CA ILE A 8 6.10 -17.50 13.27
C ILE A 8 6.82 -16.69 12.19
N ARG A 9 7.74 -15.79 12.57
CA ARG A 9 8.53 -14.99 11.62
C ARG A 9 9.34 -15.86 10.68
N TRP A 10 10.06 -16.85 11.20
CA TRP A 10 10.84 -17.77 10.38
C TRP A 10 9.97 -18.66 9.49
N THR A 11 8.79 -19.08 9.95
CA THR A 11 7.81 -19.77 9.11
C THR A 11 7.34 -18.88 7.95
N ILE A 12 7.02 -17.61 8.21
CA ILE A 12 6.63 -16.65 7.17
C ILE A 12 7.77 -16.49 6.16
N VAL A 13 9.00 -16.24 6.63
CA VAL A 13 10.17 -16.09 5.75
C VAL A 13 10.39 -17.33 4.88
N GLY A 14 10.38 -18.53 5.47
CA GLY A 14 10.56 -19.79 4.74
C GLY A 14 9.46 -20.01 3.70
N PHE A 15 8.20 -19.76 4.06
CA PHE A 15 7.07 -19.86 3.14
C PHE A 15 7.18 -18.85 1.99
N THR A 16 7.51 -17.58 2.30
CA THR A 16 7.72 -16.55 1.28
C THR A 16 8.83 -16.93 0.31
N VAL A 17 10.00 -17.36 0.80
CA VAL A 17 11.12 -17.77 -0.05
C VAL A 17 10.73 -18.96 -0.94
N LEU A 18 10.04 -19.96 -0.38
CA LEU A 18 9.61 -21.13 -1.14
C LEU A 18 8.60 -20.76 -2.24
N ILE A 19 7.57 -19.99 -1.91
CA ILE A 19 6.59 -19.51 -2.90
C ILE A 19 7.26 -18.64 -3.96
N SER A 20 8.18 -17.74 -3.56
CA SER A 20 8.97 -16.92 -4.49
C SER A 20 9.89 -17.73 -5.39
N GLY A 21 10.40 -18.88 -4.94
CA GLY A 21 11.19 -19.79 -5.77
C GLY A 21 10.34 -20.56 -6.78
N LEU A 22 9.11 -20.95 -6.40
CA LEU A 22 8.17 -21.64 -7.30
C LEU A 22 7.74 -20.78 -8.50
N CYS A 23 7.96 -19.46 -8.43
CA CYS A 23 7.74 -18.51 -9.52
C CYS A 23 8.55 -18.82 -10.78
N PHE A 24 9.74 -19.42 -10.64
CA PHE A 24 10.59 -19.78 -11.77
C PHE A 24 10.05 -20.98 -12.57
N ILE A 25 9.13 -21.76 -11.98
CA ILE A 25 8.53 -22.94 -12.64
C ILE A 25 7.26 -22.56 -13.38
N ARG A 26 6.34 -21.84 -12.70
CA ARG A 26 5.02 -21.46 -13.23
C ARG A 26 4.75 -20.00 -12.86
N PRO A 27 5.21 -19.02 -13.66
CA PRO A 27 5.06 -17.59 -13.33
C PRO A 27 3.60 -17.15 -13.19
N ASN A 28 2.67 -17.82 -13.88
CA ASN A 28 1.23 -17.54 -13.75
C ASN A 28 0.69 -17.89 -12.35
N LEU A 29 1.21 -18.93 -11.70
CA LEU A 29 0.78 -19.29 -10.33
C LEU A 29 1.30 -18.28 -9.31
N ASN A 30 2.50 -17.74 -9.51
CA ASN A 30 3.02 -16.67 -8.69
C ASN A 30 2.14 -15.42 -8.73
N ALA A 31 1.73 -15.00 -9.93
CA ALA A 31 0.85 -13.84 -10.08
C ALA A 31 -0.47 -14.03 -9.31
N LEU A 32 -1.06 -15.23 -9.36
CA LEU A 32 -2.26 -15.56 -8.59
C LEU A 32 -2.00 -15.57 -7.08
N ALA A 33 -0.89 -16.15 -6.63
CA ALA A 33 -0.50 -16.13 -5.22
C ALA A 33 -0.32 -14.69 -4.71
N LEU A 34 0.36 -13.83 -5.48
CA LEU A 34 0.56 -12.42 -5.14
C LEU A 34 -0.77 -11.66 -5.05
N MET A 35 -1.69 -11.90 -5.98
CA MET A 35 -3.04 -11.32 -5.93
C MET A 35 -3.85 -11.83 -4.73
N SER A 36 -3.65 -13.08 -4.30
CA SER A 36 -4.34 -13.61 -3.11
C SER A 36 -3.90 -12.92 -1.81
N TYR A 37 -2.63 -12.47 -1.73
CA TYR A 37 -2.13 -11.71 -0.58
C TYR A 37 -2.82 -10.34 -0.41
N SER A 38 -3.53 -9.85 -1.43
CA SER A 38 -4.35 -8.65 -1.28
C SER A 38 -5.46 -8.82 -0.25
N VAL A 39 -6.01 -10.02 -0.07
CA VAL A 39 -7.09 -10.29 0.90
C VAL A 39 -6.65 -10.00 2.34
N PRO A 40 -5.59 -10.64 2.89
CA PRO A 40 -5.11 -10.29 4.22
C PRO A 40 -4.56 -8.87 4.28
N SER A 41 -3.97 -8.35 3.20
CA SER A 41 -3.46 -6.97 3.17
C SER A 41 -4.57 -5.93 3.34
N ILE A 42 -5.72 -6.12 2.67
CA ILE A 42 -6.90 -5.25 2.81
C ILE A 42 -7.37 -5.23 4.26
N PHE A 43 -7.43 -6.39 4.92
CA PHE A 43 -7.81 -6.48 6.33
C PHE A 43 -6.87 -5.67 7.22
N VAL A 44 -5.55 -5.87 7.09
CA VAL A 44 -4.55 -5.15 7.90
C VAL A 44 -4.60 -3.65 7.63
N ILE A 45 -4.65 -3.23 6.36
CA ILE A 45 -4.72 -1.81 5.97
C ILE A 45 -5.98 -1.15 6.54
N TYR A 46 -7.13 -1.82 6.45
CA TYR A 46 -8.39 -1.30 7.01
C TYR A 46 -8.31 -1.16 8.54
N TYR A 47 -7.86 -2.23 9.21
CA TYR A 47 -7.76 -2.27 10.66
C TYR A 47 -6.79 -1.20 11.18
N GLU A 48 -5.58 -1.14 10.64
CA GLU A 48 -4.57 -0.17 11.07
C GLU A 48 -4.96 1.26 10.68
N GLY A 49 -5.60 1.45 9.52
CA GLY A 49 -6.02 2.75 9.03
C GLY A 49 -7.13 3.36 9.88
N SER A 50 -8.10 2.53 10.28
CA SER A 50 -9.27 2.99 11.02
C SER A 50 -8.99 3.20 12.51
N ASN A 51 -8.01 2.51 13.10
CA ASN A 51 -7.77 2.50 14.55
C ASN A 51 -6.65 3.45 15.01
N THR A 52 -6.11 4.30 14.14
CA THR A 52 -4.98 5.20 14.46
C THR A 52 -5.39 6.53 15.10
N GLY A 53 -6.67 6.92 14.97
CA GLY A 53 -7.15 8.23 15.45
C GLY A 53 -6.63 9.43 14.66
N ILE A 54 -5.94 9.21 13.54
CA ILE A 54 -5.45 10.27 12.64
C ILE A 54 -6.42 10.37 11.44
N PRO A 55 -7.10 11.50 11.21
CA PRO A 55 -8.05 11.61 10.09
C PRO A 55 -7.44 11.34 8.70
N ALA A 56 -6.16 11.64 8.54
CA ALA A 56 -5.46 11.47 7.28
C ALA A 56 -5.10 10.02 6.94
N THR A 57 -4.92 9.14 7.94
CA THR A 57 -4.69 7.70 7.68
C THR A 57 -5.96 7.06 7.13
N LEU A 58 -7.14 7.44 7.62
CA LEU A 58 -8.44 6.98 7.09
C LEU A 58 -8.66 7.43 5.64
N THR A 59 -8.40 8.71 5.33
CA THR A 59 -8.48 9.22 3.94
C THR A 59 -7.51 8.49 3.01
N THR A 60 -6.28 8.25 3.46
CA THR A 60 -5.26 7.51 2.70
C THR A 60 -5.67 6.05 2.50
N THR A 61 -6.27 5.42 3.50
CA THR A 61 -6.80 4.04 3.43
C THR A 61 -7.82 3.89 2.32
N TRP A 62 -8.78 4.82 2.21
CA TRP A 62 -9.76 4.78 1.12
C TRP A 62 -9.13 4.97 -0.26
N ARG A 63 -8.15 5.86 -0.38
CA ARG A 63 -7.40 6.03 -1.65
C ARG A 63 -6.69 4.74 -2.06
N ILE A 64 -6.06 4.04 -1.12
CA ILE A 64 -5.42 2.74 -1.37
C ILE A 64 -6.43 1.75 -1.95
N PHE A 65 -7.62 1.63 -1.35
CA PHE A 65 -8.64 0.70 -1.81
C PHE A 65 -9.20 1.03 -3.19
N VAL A 66 -9.44 2.32 -3.47
CA VAL A 66 -9.89 2.75 -4.80
C VAL A 66 -8.81 2.46 -5.85
N LEU A 67 -7.57 2.85 -5.60
CA LEU A 67 -6.46 2.60 -6.52
C LEU A 67 -6.24 1.10 -6.73
N TRP A 68 -6.26 0.31 -5.67
CA TRP A 68 -6.08 -1.14 -5.75
C TRP A 68 -7.24 -1.83 -6.49
N ALA A 69 -8.47 -1.38 -6.30
CA ALA A 69 -9.63 -1.90 -7.02
C ALA A 69 -9.52 -1.63 -8.54
N ILE A 70 -9.11 -0.41 -8.92
CA ILE A 70 -8.88 -0.07 -10.34
C ILE A 70 -7.73 -0.91 -10.90
N ALA A 71 -6.60 -1.01 -10.20
CA ALA A 71 -5.46 -1.82 -10.64
C ALA A 71 -5.86 -3.29 -10.82
N SER A 72 -6.56 -3.87 -9.84
CA SER A 72 -7.03 -5.26 -9.89
C SER A 72 -7.97 -5.47 -11.08
N THR A 73 -8.87 -4.51 -11.35
CA THR A 73 -9.76 -4.56 -12.52
C THR A 73 -8.96 -4.58 -13.82
N CYS A 74 -7.94 -3.72 -13.97
CA CYS A 74 -7.05 -3.74 -15.14
C CYS A 74 -6.35 -5.10 -15.27
N TRP A 75 -5.84 -5.66 -14.17
CA TRP A 75 -5.15 -6.95 -14.16
C TRP A 75 -6.04 -8.13 -14.58
N PHE A 76 -7.27 -8.19 -14.06
CA PHE A 76 -8.24 -9.23 -14.44
C PHE A 76 -8.70 -9.05 -15.89
N SER A 77 -8.99 -7.81 -16.28
CA SER A 77 -9.46 -7.46 -17.61
C SER A 77 -8.42 -7.81 -18.69
N ASP A 78 -7.15 -7.51 -18.44
CA ASP A 78 -6.01 -7.85 -19.32
C ASP A 78 -5.92 -9.37 -19.59
N ARG A 79 -6.22 -10.20 -18.59
CA ARG A 79 -6.14 -11.67 -18.69
C ARG A 79 -7.39 -12.32 -19.28
N LEU A 80 -8.58 -11.82 -18.94
CA LEU A 80 -9.85 -12.42 -19.35
C LEU A 80 -10.34 -11.92 -20.71
N LEU A 81 -9.95 -10.70 -21.10
CA LEU A 81 -10.48 -10.01 -22.28
C LEU A 81 -9.36 -9.57 -23.24
N CYS A 82 -8.21 -10.25 -23.21
CA CYS A 82 -7.02 -9.89 -24.00
C CYS A 82 -7.35 -9.64 -25.48
N ASP A 83 -8.08 -10.54 -26.13
CA ASP A 83 -8.46 -10.43 -27.54
C ASP A 83 -9.34 -9.20 -27.81
N VAL A 84 -10.24 -8.86 -26.88
CA VAL A 84 -11.10 -7.67 -26.97
C VAL A 84 -10.24 -6.41 -26.91
N TRP A 85 -9.28 -6.35 -25.99
CA TRP A 85 -8.40 -5.19 -25.85
C TRP A 85 -7.44 -5.03 -27.04
N LEU A 86 -6.93 -6.14 -27.58
CA LEU A 86 -6.13 -6.14 -28.81
C LEU A 86 -6.95 -5.65 -30.00
N TYR A 87 -8.20 -6.12 -30.14
CA TYR A 87 -9.12 -5.66 -31.18
C TYR A 87 -9.41 -4.15 -31.07
N LEU A 88 -9.56 -3.63 -29.86
CA LEU A 88 -9.78 -2.20 -29.60
C LEU A 88 -8.49 -1.36 -29.68
N GLY A 89 -7.32 -1.96 -29.91
CA GLY A 89 -6.03 -1.26 -29.98
C GLY A 89 -5.48 -0.79 -28.62
N VAL A 90 -5.87 -1.43 -27.52
CA VAL A 90 -5.47 -1.08 -26.14
C VAL A 90 -4.64 -2.17 -25.47
N PRO A 91 -3.40 -2.47 -25.92
CA PRO A 91 -2.56 -3.54 -25.36
C PRO A 91 -1.87 -3.20 -24.02
N TYR A 92 -2.25 -2.09 -23.36
CA TYR A 92 -1.48 -1.49 -22.27
C TYR A 92 -2.11 -1.66 -20.87
N LEU A 93 -3.17 -2.46 -20.74
CA LEU A 93 -3.84 -2.64 -19.43
C LEU A 93 -2.90 -3.20 -18.36
N HIS A 94 -1.99 -4.11 -18.71
CA HIS A 94 -0.99 -4.60 -17.78
C HIS A 94 -0.03 -3.50 -17.29
N ALA A 95 0.38 -2.59 -18.17
CA ALA A 95 1.21 -1.45 -17.79
C ALA A 95 0.45 -0.48 -16.87
N ILE A 96 -0.84 -0.26 -17.14
CA ILE A 96 -1.72 0.53 -16.27
C ILE A 96 -1.87 -0.13 -14.89
N PHE A 97 -2.00 -1.45 -14.83
CA PHE A 97 -1.97 -2.18 -13.55
C PHE A 97 -0.71 -1.86 -12.75
N HIS A 98 0.48 -1.94 -13.34
CA HIS A 98 1.73 -1.63 -12.65
C HIS A 98 1.80 -0.18 -12.18
N LEU A 99 1.34 0.77 -12.99
CA LEU A 99 1.34 2.18 -12.61
C LEU A 99 0.42 2.44 -11.41
N ILE A 100 -0.84 2.00 -11.50
CA ILE A 100 -1.84 2.26 -10.45
C ILE A 100 -1.50 1.50 -9.16
N SER A 101 -1.04 0.24 -9.27
CA SER A 101 -0.59 -0.53 -8.10
C SER A 101 0.62 0.08 -7.41
N SER A 102 1.55 0.69 -8.17
CA SER A 102 2.70 1.42 -7.61
C SER A 102 2.25 2.64 -6.81
N VAL A 103 1.27 3.41 -7.33
CA VAL A 103 0.70 4.56 -6.61
C VAL A 103 -0.06 4.11 -5.36
N ALA A 104 -0.81 2.99 -5.43
CA ALA A 104 -1.45 2.40 -4.26
C ALA A 104 -0.41 1.99 -3.20
N GLY A 105 0.66 1.31 -3.62
CA GLY A 105 1.77 0.90 -2.74
C GLY A 105 2.44 2.09 -2.07
N TYR A 106 2.65 3.20 -2.79
CA TYR A 106 3.16 4.44 -2.21
C TYR A 106 2.27 4.96 -1.08
N HIS A 107 0.95 4.99 -1.29
CA HIS A 107 0.01 5.41 -0.25
C HIS A 107 0.02 4.45 0.95
N VAL A 108 0.20 3.14 0.74
CA VAL A 108 0.40 2.16 1.83
C VAL A 108 1.62 2.52 2.67
N PHE A 109 2.76 2.84 2.05
CA PHE A 109 3.96 3.25 2.77
C PHE A 109 3.74 4.52 3.61
N VAL A 110 3.11 5.54 3.03
CA VAL A 110 2.79 6.79 3.75
C VAL A 110 1.87 6.50 4.94
N MET A 111 0.81 5.71 4.73
CA MET A 111 -0.13 5.36 5.78
C MET A 111 0.55 4.62 6.93
N PHE A 112 1.34 3.57 6.67
CA PHE A 112 2.02 2.82 7.72
C PHE A 112 3.11 3.62 8.42
N SER A 113 3.77 4.55 7.71
CA SER A 113 4.73 5.47 8.33
C SER A 113 4.03 6.39 9.35
N LEU A 114 2.83 6.91 9.03
CA LEU A 114 2.04 7.70 9.98
C LEU A 114 1.60 6.86 11.18
N VAL A 115 1.21 5.61 10.96
CA VAL A 115 0.83 4.67 12.04
C VAL A 115 2.03 4.43 12.97
N ASP A 116 3.21 4.15 12.43
CA ASP A 116 4.42 3.88 13.24
C ASP A 116 4.86 5.12 14.02
N ILE A 117 4.88 6.30 13.38
CA ILE A 117 5.15 7.58 14.06
C ILE A 117 4.15 7.76 15.21
N LYS A 118 2.85 7.57 14.98
CA LYS A 118 1.85 7.75 16.04
C LYS A 118 1.97 6.73 17.17
N ARG A 119 2.36 5.49 16.86
CA ARG A 119 2.59 4.46 17.89
C ARG A 119 3.77 4.79 18.80
N ARG A 120 4.74 5.55 18.30
CA ARG A 120 5.95 5.96 19.02
C ARG A 120 5.92 7.41 19.46
N ASP A 121 4.72 7.99 19.62
CA ASP A 121 4.52 9.41 19.91
C ASP A 121 5.27 9.89 21.18
N THR A 122 5.50 9.01 22.16
CA THR A 122 6.27 9.31 23.37
C THR A 122 7.78 9.18 23.22
N GLU A 123 8.26 8.56 22.14
CA GLU A 123 9.69 8.31 21.87
C GLU A 123 10.33 9.43 21.03
N HIS A 124 9.53 10.35 20.47
CA HIS A 124 10.02 11.45 19.63
C HIS A 124 9.34 12.79 19.89
N LYS A 125 10.04 13.87 19.52
CA LYS A 125 9.57 15.26 19.63
C LYS A 125 8.83 15.79 18.40
N PHE A 126 8.62 14.97 17.37
CA PHE A 126 8.02 15.42 16.12
C PHE A 126 6.51 15.18 16.04
N ASN A 127 5.77 16.06 15.38
CA ASN A 127 4.42 15.85 14.90
C ASN A 127 4.45 15.61 13.38
N PRO A 128 3.85 14.52 12.86
CA PRO A 128 3.79 14.28 11.42
C PRO A 128 2.75 15.21 10.77
N VAL A 129 3.16 15.92 9.72
CA VAL A 129 2.29 16.73 8.87
C VAL A 129 2.35 16.17 7.46
N ILE A 130 1.19 15.89 6.88
CA ILE A 130 1.10 15.41 5.50
C ILE A 130 0.98 16.62 4.59
N ARG A 131 1.96 16.75 3.69
CA ARG A 131 2.01 17.75 2.64
C ARG A 131 1.78 17.09 1.29
N HIS A 132 1.46 17.88 0.29
CA HIS A 132 1.17 17.38 -1.05
C HIS A 132 2.05 18.06 -2.10
N PHE A 133 2.59 17.27 -3.03
CA PHE A 133 3.32 17.75 -4.20
C PHE A 133 2.48 17.53 -5.47
N PRO A 134 2.45 18.44 -6.46
CA PRO A 134 3.17 19.73 -6.51
C PRO A 134 2.46 20.89 -5.80
N ILE A 135 1.18 20.71 -5.44
CA ILE A 135 0.36 21.72 -4.76
C ILE A 135 0.04 21.19 -3.38
N ASP A 136 0.15 22.04 -2.35
CA ASP A 136 -0.08 21.67 -0.95
C ASP A 136 -1.57 21.50 -0.57
N LYS A 137 -2.37 21.02 -1.53
CA LYS A 137 -3.77 20.67 -1.37
C LYS A 137 -3.94 19.23 -1.81
N ALA A 138 -4.67 18.46 -1.01
CA ALA A 138 -4.96 17.07 -1.34
C ALA A 138 -5.89 16.98 -2.56
N THR A 139 -5.35 16.62 -3.72
CA THR A 139 -6.13 16.32 -4.94
C THR A 139 -5.85 14.89 -5.42
N TRP A 140 -6.53 14.46 -6.48
CA TRP A 140 -6.39 13.10 -7.03
C TRP A 140 -5.05 12.85 -7.74
N TYR A 141 -4.36 13.91 -8.19
CA TYR A 141 -3.08 13.82 -8.90
C TYR A 141 -1.87 14.25 -8.06
N THR A 142 -2.10 14.68 -6.81
CA THR A 142 -1.01 15.06 -5.91
C THR A 142 -0.46 13.86 -5.15
N VAL A 143 0.85 13.89 -4.91
CA VAL A 143 1.56 12.85 -4.17
C VAL A 143 1.73 13.29 -2.71
N PRO A 144 1.18 12.54 -1.72
CA PRO A 144 1.30 12.89 -0.31
C PRO A 144 2.70 12.55 0.22
N TYR A 145 3.35 13.45 0.95
CA TYR A 145 4.60 13.17 1.64
C TYR A 145 4.54 13.62 3.10
N ILE A 146 5.37 13.01 3.94
CA ILE A 146 5.40 13.29 5.38
C ILE A 146 6.51 14.29 5.66
N THR A 147 6.15 15.38 6.34
CA THR A 147 7.07 16.34 6.94
C THR A 147 6.98 16.23 8.45
N LEU A 148 8.11 16.39 9.14
CA LEU A 148 8.19 16.37 10.59
C LEU A 148 8.33 17.80 11.12
N VAL A 149 7.48 18.18 12.07
CA VAL A 149 7.53 19.48 12.74
C VAL A 149 7.78 19.24 14.22
N ASP A 150 8.64 20.04 14.85
CA ASP A 150 8.90 19.92 16.28
C ASP A 150 7.66 20.30 17.10
N LYS A 151 7.33 19.49 18.12
CA LYS A 151 6.26 19.74 19.09
C LYS A 151 6.52 21.04 19.86
N ASP A 152 7.79 21.33 20.15
CA ASP A 152 8.19 22.48 20.96
C ASP A 152 7.99 23.82 20.21
N VAL A 153 7.95 23.81 18.88
CA VAL A 153 7.74 25.00 18.03
C VAL A 153 6.27 25.43 17.96
N VAL A 154 5.33 24.50 18.23
CA VAL A 154 3.87 24.79 18.19
C VAL A 154 3.40 25.57 19.43
N HIS A 155 4.23 25.70 20.47
CA HIS A 155 3.89 26.42 21.70
C HIS A 155 4.42 27.86 21.77
N VAL A 156 5.00 28.39 20.68
CA VAL A 156 5.62 29.73 20.65
C VAL A 156 4.85 30.73 19.76
N GLU A 157 3.72 30.34 19.17
CA GLU A 157 2.78 31.24 18.48
C GLU A 157 1.40 31.29 19.16
#